data_AF-A0A2D6JK08-F1
#
_entry.id   AF-A0A2D6JK08-F1
#
_cell.length_a   1.000
_cell.length_b   1.000
_cell.length_c   1.000
_cell.angle_alpha   90.00
_cell.angle_beta   90.00
_cell.angle_gamma   90.00
#
_symmetry.space_group_name_H-M   'P 1'
#
loop_
_entity.id
_entity.type
_entity.pdbx_description
1 polymer ?
#
loop_
_entity_poly.entity_id
_entity_poly.type
_entity_poly.pdbx_seq_one_letter_code
_entity_poly.pdbx_strand_id
1 'polypeptide(L)'
;MGESELNGLMELSKILNFSKFMAVCMAIFALWLLVKGLNKIADRISLQFPNRRLLLLQIVTILAFLIYIGGGILVVYGILKPPKELMIALGGSAAVAIGLSLKDLVASLVAGFILLFDRPFQVGDRVAFGDTYGEIKSIGLRAVRLVTLDDNLVTIPNSRFMTDSVASGNSGALDMMITVDFYTSLDCDISKVKRLIYDTAVTSRFVYLKKKVSVVISEKFINDYLALEFKVKAYVIDVKYEKAFQTDIVTQVETAFKEESVIRPYKAIRSL
;
A
#
# COMPACT_ATOMS: atom_id res chain seq x y z
N MET A 1 56.31 15.77 -1.57
CA MET A 1 55.41 14.67 -2.00
C MET A 1 56.07 13.41 -1.49
N GLY A 2 55.67 13.02 -0.28
CA GLY A 2 56.53 12.33 0.69
C GLY A 2 56.23 10.84 0.80
N GLU A 3 57.20 10.11 1.34
CA GLU A 3 57.31 8.65 1.51
C GLU A 3 56.01 7.88 1.88
N SER A 4 55.01 8.55 2.46
CA SER A 4 53.66 8.02 2.70
C SER A 4 52.93 7.58 1.41
N GLU A 5 53.01 8.34 0.32
CA GLU A 5 52.36 7.96 -0.95
C GLU A 5 53.13 6.83 -1.65
N LEU A 6 54.47 6.85 -1.55
CA LEU A 6 55.32 5.79 -2.10
C LEU A 6 55.11 4.46 -1.36
N ASN A 7 54.95 4.48 -0.04
CA ASN A 7 54.65 3.29 0.75
C ASN A 7 53.24 2.74 0.47
N GLY A 8 52.24 3.61 0.29
CA GLY A 8 50.90 3.18 -0.14
C GLY A 8 50.89 2.51 -1.52
N LEU A 9 51.65 3.04 -2.48
CA LEU A 9 51.82 2.45 -3.82
C LEU A 9 52.62 1.14 -3.79
N MET A 10 53.59 1.00 -2.88
CA MET A 10 54.41 -0.20 -2.73
C MET A 10 53.69 -1.33 -1.96
N GLU A 11 52.74 -0.99 -1.09
CA GLU A 11 51.77 -1.94 -0.51
C GLU A 11 50.76 -2.42 -1.57
N LEU A 12 50.23 -1.51 -2.40
CA LEU A 12 49.33 -1.84 -3.52
C LEU A 12 50.00 -2.77 -4.56
N SER A 13 51.28 -2.56 -4.88
CA SER A 13 52.02 -3.41 -5.82
C SER A 13 52.31 -4.81 -5.26
N LYS A 14 52.53 -4.95 -3.94
CA LYS A 14 52.63 -6.27 -3.25
C LYS A 14 51.29 -7.01 -3.19
N ILE A 15 50.17 -6.29 -3.17
CA ILE A 15 48.82 -6.87 -3.26
C ILE A 15 48.56 -7.41 -4.68
N LEU A 16 49.14 -6.80 -5.71
CA LEU A 16 49.05 -7.18 -7.13
C LEU A 16 50.31 -7.89 -7.65
N ASN A 17 50.78 -8.91 -6.93
CA ASN A 17 51.79 -9.82 -7.48
C ASN A 17 51.24 -10.51 -8.75
N PHE A 18 52.08 -10.71 -9.77
CA PHE A 18 51.70 -11.38 -11.02
C PHE A 18 51.03 -12.74 -10.77
N SER A 19 51.46 -13.48 -9.74
CA SER A 19 50.83 -14.74 -9.31
C SER A 19 49.41 -14.55 -8.78
N LYS A 20 49.15 -13.50 -7.98
CA LYS A 20 47.81 -13.17 -7.48
C LYS A 20 46.90 -12.72 -8.61
N PHE A 21 47.41 -11.90 -9.53
CA PHE A 21 46.68 -11.48 -10.72
C PHE A 21 46.24 -12.69 -11.55
N MET A 22 47.16 -13.62 -11.83
CA MET A 22 46.84 -14.84 -12.58
C MET A 22 45.83 -15.72 -11.84
N ALA A 23 45.97 -15.86 -10.51
CA ALA A 23 45.04 -16.63 -9.70
C ALA A 23 43.64 -16.01 -9.66
N VAL A 24 43.52 -14.68 -9.63
CA VAL A 24 42.23 -13.98 -9.74
C VAL A 24 41.59 -14.21 -11.10
N CYS A 25 42.36 -14.09 -12.20
CA CYS A 25 41.86 -14.39 -13.55
C CYS A 25 41.36 -15.82 -13.68
N MET A 26 42.11 -16.78 -13.12
CA MET A 26 41.71 -18.19 -13.09
C MET A 26 40.46 -18.42 -12.24
N ALA A 27 40.32 -17.74 -11.10
CA ALA A 27 39.14 -17.84 -10.25
C ALA A 27 37.90 -17.22 -10.91
N ILE A 28 38.04 -16.07 -11.58
CA ILE A 28 36.96 -15.46 -12.37
C ILE A 28 36.53 -16.40 -13.49
N PHE A 29 37.50 -16.99 -14.20
CA PHE A 29 37.21 -17.98 -15.24
C PHE A 29 36.50 -19.22 -14.68
N ALA A 30 36.93 -19.72 -13.52
CA ALA A 30 36.30 -20.84 -12.84
C ALA A 30 34.85 -20.52 -12.42
N LEU A 31 34.61 -19.33 -11.84
CA LEU A 31 33.26 -18.87 -11.48
C LEU A 31 32.35 -18.74 -12.70
N TRP A 32 32.87 -18.16 -13.79
CA TRP A 32 32.15 -18.07 -15.06
C TRP A 32 31.81 -19.46 -15.62
N LEU A 33 32.75 -20.41 -15.57
CA LEU A 33 32.55 -21.77 -16.04
C LEU A 33 31.51 -22.51 -15.18
N LEU A 34 31.56 -22.33 -13.85
CA LEU A 34 30.59 -22.88 -12.90
C LEU A 34 29.17 -22.38 -13.22
N VAL A 35 28.99 -21.05 -13.34
CA VAL A 35 27.69 -20.45 -13.68
C VAL A 35 27.22 -20.90 -15.06
N LYS A 36 28.12 -20.98 -16.06
CA LYS A 36 27.80 -21.48 -17.40
C LYS A 36 27.36 -22.95 -17.37
N GLY A 37 28.00 -23.78 -16.54
CA GLY A 37 27.62 -25.16 -16.32
C GLY A 37 26.23 -25.26 -15.68
N LEU A 38 25.98 -24.46 -14.65
CA LEU A 38 24.69 -24.40 -13.95
C LEU A 38 23.57 -23.98 -14.90
N ASN A 39 23.78 -22.95 -15.72
CA ASN A 39 22.83 -22.52 -16.76
C ASN A 39 22.58 -23.62 -17.79
N LYS A 40 23.63 -24.30 -18.26
CA LYS A 40 23.51 -25.39 -19.25
C LYS A 40 22.75 -26.60 -18.70
N ILE A 41 22.90 -26.91 -17.42
CA ILE A 41 22.13 -27.96 -16.72
C ILE A 41 20.67 -27.52 -16.59
N ALA A 42 20.44 -26.29 -16.17
CA ALA A 42 19.10 -25.72 -16.05
C ALA A 42 18.34 -25.76 -17.38
N ASP A 43 18.99 -25.38 -18.48
CA ASP A 43 18.41 -25.43 -19.81
C ASP A 43 18.03 -26.86 -20.20
N ARG A 44 18.92 -27.85 -19.96
CA ARG A 44 18.62 -29.26 -20.22
C ARG A 44 17.43 -29.77 -19.41
N ILE A 45 17.36 -29.44 -18.13
CA ILE A 45 16.23 -29.84 -17.26
C ILE A 45 14.94 -29.13 -17.69
N SER A 46 15.04 -27.86 -18.11
CA SER A 46 13.89 -27.07 -18.52
C SER A 46 13.22 -27.59 -19.80
N LEU A 47 13.99 -28.22 -20.69
CA LEU A 47 13.48 -28.89 -21.89
C LEU A 47 12.69 -30.17 -21.55
N GLN A 48 13.04 -30.84 -20.44
CA GLN A 48 12.32 -32.03 -19.96
C GLN A 48 11.09 -31.67 -19.12
N PHE A 49 11.08 -30.50 -18.47
CA PHE A 49 9.96 -30.03 -17.63
C PHE A 49 9.46 -28.62 -18.04
N PRO A 50 8.72 -28.50 -19.17
CA PRO A 50 8.28 -27.20 -19.70
C PRO A 50 7.43 -26.40 -18.70
N ASN A 51 6.58 -27.06 -17.91
CA ASN A 51 5.68 -26.42 -16.94
C ASN A 51 6.39 -25.71 -15.78
N ARG A 52 7.69 -26.00 -15.54
CA ARG A 52 8.48 -25.35 -14.47
C ARG A 52 9.63 -24.51 -14.99
N ARG A 53 9.77 -24.38 -16.32
CA ARG A 53 10.88 -23.68 -16.97
C ARG A 53 11.12 -22.28 -16.42
N LEU A 54 10.07 -21.46 -16.27
CA LEU A 54 10.22 -20.09 -15.79
C LEU A 54 10.73 -20.01 -14.34
N LEU A 55 10.26 -20.90 -13.47
CA LEU A 55 10.72 -20.97 -12.07
C LEU A 55 12.16 -21.47 -11.99
N LEU A 56 12.53 -22.48 -12.79
CA LEU A 56 13.90 -23.00 -12.85
C LEU A 56 14.89 -21.92 -13.29
N LEU A 57 14.56 -21.16 -14.35
CA LEU A 57 15.39 -20.06 -14.83
C LEU A 57 15.53 -18.94 -13.79
N GLN A 58 14.48 -18.60 -13.06
CA GLN A 58 14.54 -17.62 -11.96
C GLN A 58 15.47 -18.09 -10.83
N ILE A 59 15.31 -19.35 -10.38
CA ILE A 59 16.15 -19.94 -9.32
C ILE A 59 17.63 -19.94 -9.73
N VAL A 60 17.90 -20.35 -10.97
CA VAL A 60 19.25 -20.42 -11.52
C VAL A 60 19.88 -19.04 -11.63
N THR A 61 19.11 -18.03 -12.03
CA THR A 61 19.58 -16.64 -12.07
C THR A 61 19.95 -16.14 -10.67
N ILE A 62 19.11 -16.43 -9.65
CA ILE A 62 19.39 -16.07 -8.25
C ILE A 62 20.64 -16.80 -7.75
N LEU A 63 20.76 -18.10 -8.01
CA LEU A 63 21.94 -18.90 -7.62
C LEU A 63 23.21 -18.39 -8.30
N ALA A 64 23.16 -18.06 -9.59
CA ALA A 64 24.29 -17.50 -10.32
C ALA A 64 24.75 -16.17 -9.70
N PHE A 65 23.82 -15.30 -9.33
CA PHE A 65 24.12 -14.05 -8.63
C PHE A 65 24.79 -14.29 -7.27
N LEU A 66 24.28 -15.25 -6.49
CA LEU A 66 24.89 -15.65 -5.21
C LEU A 66 26.29 -16.24 -5.39
N ILE A 67 26.52 -17.04 -6.43
CA ILE A 67 27.83 -17.61 -6.75
C ILE A 67 28.82 -16.50 -7.12
N TYR A 68 28.42 -15.49 -7.89
CA TYR A 68 29.30 -14.38 -8.22
C TYR A 68 29.63 -13.52 -6.99
N ILE A 69 28.64 -13.19 -6.15
CA ILE A 69 28.89 -12.42 -4.92
C ILE A 69 29.76 -13.24 -3.95
N GLY A 70 29.34 -14.46 -3.62
CA GLY A 70 30.05 -15.32 -2.67
C GLY A 70 31.44 -15.70 -3.18
N GLY A 71 31.55 -16.07 -4.45
CA GLY A 71 32.81 -16.36 -5.12
C GLY A 71 33.74 -15.15 -5.17
N GLY A 72 33.21 -13.96 -5.46
CA GLY A 72 33.98 -12.71 -5.41
C GLY A 72 34.54 -12.42 -4.02
N ILE A 73 33.73 -12.57 -2.97
CA ILE A 73 34.17 -12.43 -1.58
C ILE A 73 35.29 -13.44 -1.25
N LEU A 74 35.14 -14.70 -1.67
CA LEU A 74 36.15 -15.75 -1.47
C LEU A 74 37.45 -15.44 -2.21
N VAL A 75 37.39 -14.87 -3.42
CA VAL A 75 38.58 -14.47 -4.18
C VAL A 75 39.31 -13.31 -3.50
N VAL A 76 38.58 -12.29 -3.05
CA VAL A 76 39.15 -11.16 -2.31
C VAL A 76 39.81 -11.63 -1.01
N TYR A 77 39.13 -12.47 -0.24
CA TYR A 77 39.67 -12.97 1.03
C TYR A 77 40.80 -13.99 0.85
N GLY A 78 40.64 -14.96 -0.04
CA GLY A 78 41.54 -16.10 -0.20
C GLY A 78 42.80 -15.80 -1.01
N ILE A 79 42.69 -14.95 -2.05
CA ILE A 79 43.79 -14.67 -2.98
C ILE A 79 44.46 -13.33 -2.68
N LEU A 80 43.68 -12.24 -2.62
CA LEU A 80 44.24 -10.90 -2.41
C LEU A 80 44.80 -10.75 -0.99
N LYS A 81 44.11 -11.32 0.01
CA LYS A 81 44.45 -11.26 1.44
C LYS A 81 44.75 -9.81 1.89
N PRO A 82 43.78 -8.90 1.75
CA PRO A 82 43.98 -7.50 2.13
C PRO A 82 44.25 -7.36 3.64
N PRO A 83 44.89 -6.25 4.07
CA PRO A 83 45.03 -5.92 5.48
C PRO A 83 43.68 -5.89 6.22
N LYS A 84 43.69 -6.23 7.52
CA LYS A 84 42.47 -6.33 8.33
C LYS A 84 41.74 -4.99 8.40
N GLU A 85 42.49 -3.90 8.47
CA GLU A 85 41.98 -2.53 8.54
C GLU A 85 41.17 -2.19 7.29
N LEU A 86 41.68 -2.55 6.10
CA LEU A 86 40.98 -2.35 4.84
C LEU A 86 39.71 -3.22 4.76
N MET A 87 39.76 -4.45 5.27
CA MET A 87 38.56 -5.30 5.33
C MET A 87 37.48 -4.73 6.25
N ILE A 88 37.85 -4.20 7.41
CA ILE A 88 36.92 -3.57 8.34
C ILE A 88 36.32 -2.32 7.69
N ALA A 89 37.13 -1.49 7.04
CA ALA A 89 36.67 -0.29 6.35
C ALA A 89 35.70 -0.62 5.20
N LEU A 90 36.07 -1.55 4.32
CA LEU A 90 35.22 -1.95 3.19
C LEU A 90 33.98 -2.70 3.65
N GLY A 91 34.11 -3.62 4.61
CA GLY A 91 33.01 -4.38 5.17
C GLY A 91 32.01 -3.51 5.92
N GLY A 92 32.49 -2.57 6.74
CA GLY A 92 31.66 -1.59 7.43
C GLY A 92 30.92 -0.68 6.45
N SER A 93 31.61 -0.17 5.44
CA SER A 93 31.00 0.68 4.40
C SER A 93 29.94 -0.08 3.59
N ALA A 94 30.22 -1.32 3.20
CA ALA A 94 29.27 -2.18 2.50
C ALA A 94 28.05 -2.51 3.37
N ALA A 95 28.26 -2.79 4.67
CA ALA A 95 27.16 -3.05 5.61
C ALA A 95 26.23 -1.84 5.77
N VAL A 96 26.79 -0.62 5.86
CA VAL A 96 25.99 0.62 5.91
C VAL A 96 25.20 0.81 4.60
N ALA A 97 25.86 0.63 3.44
CA ALA A 97 25.20 0.77 2.14
C ALA A 97 24.05 -0.23 1.95
N ILE A 98 24.25 -1.50 2.33
CA ILE A 98 23.22 -2.53 2.31
C ILE A 98 22.09 -2.19 3.29
N GLY A 99 22.42 -1.78 4.52
CA GLY A 99 21.43 -1.40 5.53
C GLY A 99 20.55 -0.23 5.07
N LEU A 100 21.16 0.79 4.46
CA LEU A 100 20.43 1.93 3.91
C LEU A 100 19.52 1.51 2.74
N SER A 101 19.98 0.58 1.90
CA SER A 101 19.21 0.06 0.77
C SER A 101 18.03 -0.81 1.20
N LEU A 102 18.16 -1.54 2.32
CA LEU A 102 17.11 -2.40 2.87
C LEU A 102 16.18 -1.69 3.86
N LYS A 103 16.44 -0.42 4.20
CA LYS A 103 15.72 0.35 5.21
C LYS A 103 14.20 0.24 5.06
N ASP A 104 13.68 0.46 3.85
CA ASP A 104 12.24 0.50 3.60
C ASP A 104 11.57 -0.88 3.69
N LEU A 105 12.31 -1.93 3.32
CA LEU A 105 11.85 -3.31 3.47
C LEU A 105 11.73 -3.67 4.94
N VAL A 106 12.78 -3.41 5.73
CA VAL A 106 12.79 -3.68 7.18
C VAL A 106 11.70 -2.87 7.87
N ALA A 107 11.57 -1.58 7.55
CA ALA A 107 10.51 -0.73 8.10
C ALA A 107 9.12 -1.28 7.81
N SER A 108 8.87 -1.79 6.60
CA SER A 108 7.58 -2.38 6.23
C SER A 108 7.32 -3.71 6.94
N LEU A 109 8.34 -4.52 7.20
CA LEU A 109 8.19 -5.75 7.98
C LEU A 109 7.86 -5.47 9.45
N VAL A 110 8.59 -4.54 10.07
CA VAL A 110 8.35 -4.12 11.46
C VAL A 110 6.96 -3.48 11.60
N ALA A 111 6.59 -2.60 10.68
CA ALA A 111 5.25 -2.03 10.64
C ALA A 111 4.17 -3.11 10.48
N GLY A 112 4.39 -4.10 9.64
CA GLY A 112 3.46 -5.23 9.48
C GLY A 112 3.25 -6.00 10.77
N PHE A 113 4.33 -6.27 11.50
CA PHE A 113 4.24 -6.89 12.82
C PHE A 113 3.42 -6.04 13.78
N ILE A 114 3.72 -4.74 13.91
CA ILE A 114 3.00 -3.82 14.79
C ILE A 114 1.50 -3.77 14.44
N LEU A 115 1.15 -3.64 13.16
CA LEU A 115 -0.24 -3.61 12.70
C LEU A 115 -1.03 -4.87 13.09
N LEU A 116 -0.39 -6.05 13.11
CA LEU A 116 -1.03 -7.30 13.51
C LEU A 116 -1.32 -7.36 15.03
N PHE A 117 -0.50 -6.70 15.85
CA PHE A 117 -0.65 -6.65 17.31
C PHE A 117 -1.59 -5.52 17.74
N ASP A 118 -1.34 -4.29 17.31
CA ASP A 118 -2.11 -3.11 17.73
C ASP A 118 -3.49 -3.03 17.06
N ARG A 119 -3.64 -3.67 15.88
CA ARG A 119 -4.88 -3.76 15.10
C ARG A 119 -5.67 -2.43 15.02
N PRO A 120 -5.05 -1.33 14.54
CA PRO A 120 -5.76 -0.05 14.36
C PRO A 120 -6.92 -0.14 13.38
N PHE A 121 -6.88 -1.14 12.50
CA PHE A 121 -7.96 -1.57 11.60
C PHE A 121 -7.84 -3.07 11.36
N GLN A 122 -8.90 -3.69 10.85
CA GLN A 122 -8.98 -5.14 10.64
C GLN A 122 -9.40 -5.49 9.21
N VAL A 123 -9.25 -6.76 8.84
CA VAL A 123 -9.78 -7.27 7.56
C VAL A 123 -11.31 -7.14 7.56
N GLY A 124 -11.86 -6.58 6.50
CA GLY A 124 -13.28 -6.21 6.38
C GLY A 124 -13.58 -4.76 6.74
N ASP A 125 -12.62 -4.01 7.30
CA ASP A 125 -12.84 -2.60 7.59
C ASP A 125 -12.90 -1.74 6.32
N ARG A 126 -13.80 -0.76 6.32
CA ARG A 126 -13.82 0.33 5.36
C ARG A 126 -12.86 1.41 5.82
N VAL A 127 -11.79 1.61 5.05
CA VAL A 127 -10.69 2.48 5.41
C VAL A 127 -10.46 3.54 4.35
N ALA A 128 -10.27 4.79 4.80
CA ALA A 128 -9.70 5.86 4.00
C ALA A 128 -8.22 6.03 4.37
N PHE A 129 -7.34 5.96 3.37
CA PHE A 129 -5.91 6.14 3.49
C PHE A 129 -5.38 6.98 2.32
N GLY A 130 -4.91 8.20 2.61
CA GLY A 130 -4.60 9.18 1.57
C GLY A 130 -5.82 9.42 0.67
N ASP A 131 -5.63 9.29 -0.64
CA ASP A 131 -6.70 9.44 -1.65
C ASP A 131 -7.43 8.13 -1.96
N THR A 132 -7.14 7.05 -1.23
CA THR A 132 -7.73 5.73 -1.47
C THR A 132 -8.77 5.40 -0.40
N TYR A 133 -9.97 5.01 -0.84
CA TYR A 133 -11.03 4.48 0.02
C TYR A 133 -11.45 3.08 -0.44
N GLY A 134 -11.63 2.17 0.51
CA GLY A 134 -12.11 0.83 0.21
C GLY A 134 -12.09 -0.10 1.40
N GLU A 135 -12.30 -1.40 1.14
CA GLU A 135 -12.32 -2.44 2.16
C GLU A 135 -10.94 -3.11 2.29
N ILE A 136 -10.46 -3.30 3.52
CA ILE A 136 -9.24 -4.07 3.77
C ILE A 136 -9.49 -5.54 3.45
N LYS A 137 -8.86 -6.04 2.38
CA LYS A 137 -9.00 -7.42 1.93
C LYS A 137 -8.05 -8.37 2.64
N SER A 138 -6.82 -7.93 2.86
CA SER A 138 -5.84 -8.71 3.63
C SER A 138 -4.72 -7.85 4.19
N ILE A 139 -4.20 -8.25 5.35
CA ILE A 139 -3.01 -7.66 5.96
C ILE A 139 -1.90 -8.69 5.82
N GLY A 140 -0.93 -8.40 4.95
CA GLY A 140 0.25 -9.23 4.74
C GLY A 140 1.46 -8.74 5.56
N LEU A 141 2.54 -9.52 5.53
CA LEU A 141 3.75 -9.22 6.29
C LEU A 141 4.40 -7.87 5.92
N ARG A 142 4.32 -7.45 4.64
CA ARG A 142 4.96 -6.21 4.14
C ARG A 142 3.99 -5.18 3.59
N ALA A 143 2.74 -5.56 3.34
CA ALA A 143 1.77 -4.70 2.70
C ALA A 143 0.34 -5.10 3.07
N VAL A 144 -0.52 -4.09 3.15
CA VAL A 144 -1.97 -4.24 3.24
C VAL A 144 -2.57 -4.16 1.84
N ARG A 145 -3.57 -4.98 1.57
CA ARG A 145 -4.35 -4.95 0.33
C ARG A 145 -5.75 -4.44 0.62
N LEU A 146 -6.16 -3.42 -0.14
CA LEU A 146 -7.46 -2.79 -0.07
C LEU A 146 -8.17 -2.98 -1.42
N VAL A 147 -9.47 -3.23 -1.40
CA VAL A 147 -10.31 -3.25 -2.60
C VAL A 147 -11.22 -2.03 -2.59
N THR A 148 -11.08 -1.18 -3.61
CA THR A 148 -11.89 0.03 -3.76
C THR A 148 -13.35 -0.31 -4.09
N LEU A 149 -14.22 0.69 -4.06
CA LEU A 149 -15.61 0.51 -4.49
C LEU A 149 -15.75 0.14 -5.98
N ASP A 150 -14.75 0.48 -6.80
CA ASP A 150 -14.66 0.15 -8.23
C ASP A 150 -13.91 -1.18 -8.48
N ASP A 151 -13.78 -2.02 -7.46
CA ASP A 151 -13.13 -3.35 -7.52
C ASP A 151 -11.62 -3.34 -7.84
N ASN A 152 -10.96 -2.18 -7.77
CA ASN A 152 -9.50 -2.10 -7.91
C ASN A 152 -8.78 -2.60 -6.64
N LEU A 153 -7.79 -3.48 -6.82
CA LEU A 153 -6.91 -3.97 -5.76
C LEU A 153 -5.71 -3.02 -5.56
N VAL A 154 -5.71 -2.27 -4.47
CA VAL A 154 -4.63 -1.36 -4.09
C VAL A 154 -3.72 -2.03 -3.05
N THR A 155 -2.40 -1.98 -3.28
CA THR A 155 -1.40 -2.56 -2.36
C THR A 155 -0.59 -1.43 -1.72
N ILE A 156 -0.66 -1.32 -0.40
CA ILE A 156 -0.02 -0.25 0.36
C ILE A 156 1.06 -0.87 1.28
N PRO A 157 2.33 -0.43 1.19
CA PRO A 157 3.37 -0.88 2.12
C PRO A 157 3.00 -0.59 3.57
N ASN A 158 3.25 -1.54 4.48
CA ASN A 158 2.87 -1.41 5.89
C ASN A 158 3.52 -0.19 6.56
N SER A 159 4.75 0.16 6.16
CA SER A 159 5.49 1.31 6.66
C SER A 159 4.74 2.64 6.52
N ARG A 160 3.89 2.78 5.50
CA ARG A 160 3.08 3.99 5.27
C ARG A 160 2.00 4.18 6.33
N PHE A 161 1.45 3.10 6.89
CA PHE A 161 0.46 3.18 7.97
C PHE A 161 1.05 3.60 9.32
N MET A 162 2.38 3.54 9.46
CA MET A 162 3.06 4.02 10.67
C MET A 162 3.34 5.52 10.63
N THR A 163 3.33 6.14 9.44
CA THR A 163 3.64 7.56 9.26
C THR A 163 2.40 8.40 8.99
N ASP A 164 1.43 7.84 8.27
CA ASP A 164 0.28 8.57 7.76
C ASP A 164 -0.98 8.20 8.57
N SER A 165 -1.91 9.14 8.71
CA SER A 165 -3.17 8.90 9.40
C SER A 165 -4.10 7.99 8.59
N VAL A 166 -4.76 7.06 9.27
CA VAL A 166 -5.76 6.15 8.69
C VAL A 166 -7.11 6.37 9.37
N ALA A 167 -8.19 6.43 8.60
CA ALA A 167 -9.54 6.52 9.13
C ALA A 167 -10.30 5.23 8.83
N SER A 168 -10.70 4.49 9.88
CA SER A 168 -11.58 3.32 9.76
C SER A 168 -13.03 3.72 10.08
N GLY A 169 -13.94 3.47 9.15
CA GLY A 169 -15.35 3.84 9.28
C GLY A 169 -16.15 2.95 10.24
N ASN A 170 -15.71 1.71 10.41
CA ASN A 170 -16.42 0.68 11.18
C ASN A 170 -15.57 0.10 12.34
N SER A 171 -14.24 0.26 12.32
CA SER A 171 -13.34 -0.14 13.42
C SER A 171 -13.59 -1.58 13.91
N GLY A 172 -13.71 -2.54 12.98
CA GLY A 172 -13.99 -3.94 13.26
C GLY A 172 -15.46 -4.31 13.46
N ALA A 173 -16.38 -3.33 13.48
CA ALA A 173 -17.82 -3.61 13.53
C ALA A 173 -18.37 -3.93 12.13
N LEU A 174 -19.47 -4.67 12.05
CA LEU A 174 -20.19 -4.84 10.79
C LEU A 174 -20.90 -3.56 10.37
N ASP A 175 -21.38 -2.78 11.34
CA ASP A 175 -22.14 -1.57 11.08
C ASP A 175 -21.24 -0.33 10.92
N MET A 176 -21.63 0.59 10.04
CA MET A 176 -20.88 1.81 9.73
C MET A 176 -21.82 2.99 9.53
N MET A 177 -21.44 4.16 10.06
CA MET A 177 -22.22 5.38 9.83
C MET A 177 -22.05 5.84 8.39
N ILE A 178 -23.17 6.02 7.70
CA ILE A 178 -23.25 6.65 6.39
C ILE A 178 -23.93 8.00 6.53
N THR A 179 -23.36 8.99 5.84
CA THR A 179 -23.93 10.32 5.69
C THR A 179 -24.49 10.51 4.28
N VAL A 180 -25.73 10.98 4.17
CA VAL A 180 -26.35 11.35 2.88
C VAL A 180 -26.87 12.76 2.99
N ASP A 181 -26.51 13.59 2.02
CA ASP A 181 -26.83 15.01 2.02
C ASP A 181 -27.97 15.31 1.05
N PHE A 182 -28.96 16.04 1.54
CA PHE A 182 -30.08 16.55 0.75
C PHE A 182 -30.12 18.06 0.86
N TYR A 183 -30.52 18.72 -0.23
CA TYR A 183 -30.61 20.17 -0.28
C TYR A 183 -32.03 20.63 -0.63
N THR A 184 -32.53 21.67 0.04
CA THR A 184 -33.83 22.31 -0.21
C THR A 184 -33.71 23.84 -0.22
N SER A 185 -34.77 24.54 -0.67
CA SER A 185 -34.89 25.99 -0.53
C SER A 185 -35.02 26.43 0.94
N LEU A 186 -34.72 27.70 1.22
CA LEU A 186 -34.91 28.32 2.54
C LEU A 186 -36.37 28.39 2.97
N ASP A 187 -37.28 28.52 1.99
CA ASP A 187 -38.72 28.66 2.25
C ASP A 187 -39.42 27.33 2.57
N CYS A 188 -38.68 26.22 2.65
CA CYS A 188 -39.26 24.92 2.94
C CYS A 188 -39.72 24.81 4.41
N ASP A 189 -40.75 24.00 4.66
CA ASP A 189 -41.09 23.58 6.02
C ASP A 189 -40.03 22.62 6.53
N ILE A 190 -39.10 23.16 7.31
CA ILE A 190 -37.96 22.43 7.89
C ILE A 190 -38.42 21.21 8.69
N SER A 191 -39.51 21.34 9.45
CA SER A 191 -40.01 20.26 10.32
C SER A 191 -40.58 19.13 9.47
N LYS A 192 -41.35 19.48 8.43
CA LYS A 192 -41.90 18.51 7.48
C LYS A 192 -40.79 17.78 6.71
N VAL A 193 -39.84 18.50 6.14
CA VAL A 193 -38.73 17.92 5.37
C VAL A 193 -37.86 17.02 6.26
N LYS A 194 -37.51 17.49 7.46
CA LYS A 194 -36.74 16.68 8.43
C LYS A 194 -37.44 15.37 8.76
N ARG A 195 -38.75 15.41 9.01
CA ARG A 195 -39.57 14.23 9.31
C ARG A 195 -39.60 13.27 8.13
N LEU A 196 -39.85 13.78 6.93
CA LEU A 196 -39.91 12.99 5.70
C LEU A 196 -38.60 12.21 5.48
N ILE A 197 -37.47 12.91 5.56
CA ILE A 197 -36.14 12.32 5.42
C ILE A 197 -35.88 11.29 6.53
N TYR A 198 -36.25 11.60 7.78
CA TYR A 198 -36.07 10.69 8.91
C TYR A 198 -36.90 9.41 8.74
N ASP A 199 -38.18 9.54 8.38
CA ASP A 199 -39.11 8.43 8.19
C ASP A 199 -38.60 7.51 7.06
N THR A 200 -38.14 8.07 5.95
CA THR A 200 -37.48 7.30 4.88
C THR A 200 -36.18 6.63 5.33
N ALA A 201 -35.39 7.29 6.18
CA ALA A 201 -34.13 6.73 6.68
C ALA A 201 -34.35 5.49 7.55
N VAL A 202 -35.39 5.49 8.40
CA VAL A 202 -35.70 4.37 9.31
C VAL A 202 -36.44 3.21 8.63
N THR A 203 -37.10 3.45 7.48
CA THR A 203 -37.78 2.39 6.71
C THR A 203 -36.84 1.63 5.77
N SER A 204 -35.66 2.18 5.47
CA SER A 204 -34.68 1.49 4.61
C SER A 204 -34.27 0.14 5.18
N ARG A 205 -34.29 -0.90 4.35
CA ARG A 205 -33.92 -2.27 4.76
C ARG A 205 -32.46 -2.41 5.20
N PHE A 206 -31.59 -1.46 4.82
CA PHE A 206 -30.16 -1.52 5.08
C PHE A 206 -29.76 -0.83 6.38
N VAL A 207 -30.69 -0.12 7.04
CA VAL A 207 -30.41 0.68 8.23
C VAL A 207 -30.32 -0.19 9.49
N TYR A 208 -29.34 0.11 10.34
CA TYR A 208 -29.14 -0.55 11.63
C TYR A 208 -29.85 0.21 12.75
N LEU A 209 -31.12 -0.12 12.96
CA LEU A 209 -32.02 0.56 13.90
C LEU A 209 -31.59 0.48 15.39
N LYS A 210 -30.63 -0.38 15.75
CA LYS A 210 -30.07 -0.41 17.12
C LYS A 210 -29.22 0.83 17.43
N LYS A 211 -28.76 1.56 16.42
CA LYS A 211 -28.04 2.85 16.58
C LYS A 211 -28.94 4.00 16.12
N LYS A 212 -28.67 5.19 16.67
CA LYS A 212 -29.49 6.39 16.41
C LYS A 212 -29.39 6.82 14.95
N VAL A 213 -30.53 7.08 14.35
CA VAL A 213 -30.66 7.84 13.09
C VAL A 213 -30.88 9.30 13.46
N SER A 214 -30.18 10.21 12.79
CA SER A 214 -30.32 11.65 13.03
C SER A 214 -30.27 12.42 11.74
N VAL A 215 -31.06 13.49 11.65
CA VAL A 215 -31.02 14.46 10.54
C VAL A 215 -30.52 15.78 11.10
N VAL A 216 -29.33 16.18 10.67
CA VAL A 216 -28.70 17.47 11.03
C VAL A 216 -29.00 18.47 9.93
N ILE A 217 -29.33 19.69 10.31
CA ILE A 217 -29.69 20.76 9.37
C ILE A 217 -28.68 21.88 9.52
N SER A 218 -28.19 22.39 8.40
CA SER A 218 -27.31 23.56 8.36
C SER A 218 -27.58 24.36 7.09
N GLU A 219 -27.39 25.67 7.16
CA GLU A 219 -27.36 26.52 5.97
C GLU A 219 -26.01 26.38 5.26
N LYS A 220 -26.03 26.28 3.93
CA LYS A 220 -24.83 26.16 3.10
C LYS A 220 -24.95 27.05 1.88
N PHE A 221 -23.88 27.78 1.58
CA PHE A 221 -23.75 28.55 0.36
C PHE A 221 -23.20 27.65 -0.75
N ILE A 222 -23.96 27.45 -1.82
CA ILE A 222 -23.61 26.58 -2.94
C ILE A 222 -23.72 27.39 -4.23
N ASN A 223 -22.61 27.60 -4.94
CA ASN A 223 -22.60 28.19 -6.29
C ASN A 223 -23.54 29.40 -6.48
N ASP A 224 -23.49 30.35 -5.54
CA ASP A 224 -24.24 31.63 -5.50
C ASP A 224 -25.68 31.58 -4.95
N TYR A 225 -26.13 30.47 -4.38
CA TYR A 225 -27.41 30.40 -3.67
C TYR A 225 -27.25 29.81 -2.26
N LEU A 226 -28.07 30.34 -1.34
CA LEU A 226 -28.19 29.84 0.03
C LEU A 226 -29.23 28.71 0.05
N ALA A 227 -28.84 27.55 0.56
CA ALA A 227 -29.70 26.37 0.65
C ALA A 227 -29.64 25.76 2.05
N LEU A 228 -30.69 25.03 2.42
CA LEU A 228 -30.68 24.20 3.62
C LEU A 228 -30.10 22.82 3.26
N GLU A 229 -29.00 22.43 3.91
CA GLU A 229 -28.41 21.09 3.87
C GLU A 229 -29.03 20.25 4.99
N PHE A 230 -29.72 19.17 4.61
CA PHE A 230 -30.21 18.11 5.49
C PHE A 230 -29.26 16.92 5.38
N LYS A 231 -28.45 16.71 6.40
CA LYS A 231 -27.47 15.61 6.51
C LYS A 231 -28.06 14.47 7.32
N VAL A 232 -28.42 13.39 6.65
CA VAL A 232 -28.86 12.14 7.29
C VAL A 232 -27.66 11.39 7.77
N LYS A 233 -27.63 11.05 9.05
CA LYS A 233 -26.63 10.15 9.65
C LYS A 233 -27.33 8.89 10.12
N ALA A 234 -26.99 7.77 9.53
CA ALA A 234 -27.55 6.48 9.88
C ALA A 234 -26.48 5.39 9.77
N TYR A 235 -26.52 4.42 10.67
CA TYR A 235 -25.65 3.25 10.57
C TYR A 235 -26.27 2.23 9.62
N VAL A 236 -25.48 1.63 8.73
CA VAL A 236 -25.92 0.45 7.94
C VAL A 236 -25.68 -0.84 8.71
N ILE A 237 -26.46 -1.89 8.46
CA ILE A 237 -26.34 -3.20 9.13
C ILE A 237 -25.00 -3.86 8.83
N ASP A 238 -24.50 -3.68 7.61
CA ASP A 238 -23.24 -4.23 7.13
C ASP A 238 -22.59 -3.21 6.19
N VAL A 239 -21.30 -2.97 6.35
CA VAL A 239 -20.49 -2.04 5.54
C VAL A 239 -20.59 -2.28 4.03
N LYS A 240 -20.91 -3.50 3.60
CA LYS A 240 -21.13 -3.80 2.17
C LYS A 240 -22.36 -3.11 1.59
N TYR A 241 -23.33 -2.75 2.43
CA TYR A 241 -24.56 -2.07 2.01
C TYR A 241 -24.44 -0.55 1.96
N GLU A 242 -23.25 0.03 2.17
CA GLU A 242 -23.02 1.48 2.09
C GLU A 242 -23.71 2.12 0.86
N LYS A 243 -23.37 1.63 -0.34
CA LYS A 243 -23.91 2.18 -1.59
C LYS A 243 -25.36 1.81 -1.84
N ALA A 244 -25.79 0.63 -1.40
CA ALA A 244 -27.18 0.21 -1.50
C ALA A 244 -28.09 1.11 -0.63
N PHE A 245 -27.66 1.45 0.58
CA PHE A 245 -28.35 2.40 1.47
C PHE A 245 -28.39 3.81 0.86
N GLN A 246 -27.27 4.32 0.33
CA GLN A 246 -27.24 5.63 -0.33
C GLN A 246 -28.26 5.71 -1.47
N THR A 247 -28.27 4.72 -2.37
CA THR A 247 -29.20 4.68 -3.50
C THR A 247 -30.66 4.57 -3.04
N ASP A 248 -30.94 3.71 -2.05
CA ASP A 248 -32.30 3.50 -1.52
C ASP A 248 -32.87 4.79 -0.90
N ILE A 249 -32.09 5.44 -0.04
CA ILE A 249 -32.49 6.68 0.64
C ILE A 249 -32.64 7.82 -0.34
N VAL A 250 -31.72 8.00 -1.29
CA VAL A 250 -31.86 9.04 -2.32
C VAL A 250 -33.14 8.83 -3.13
N THR A 251 -33.41 7.60 -3.57
CA THR A 251 -34.59 7.32 -4.41
C THR A 251 -35.90 7.55 -3.66
N GLN A 252 -35.99 7.06 -2.42
CA GLN A 252 -37.20 7.22 -1.61
C GLN A 252 -37.43 8.67 -1.19
N VAL A 253 -36.38 9.40 -0.78
CA VAL A 253 -36.50 10.82 -0.41
C VAL A 253 -36.89 11.67 -1.62
N GLU A 254 -36.32 11.44 -2.80
CA GLU A 254 -36.72 12.18 -4.01
C GLU A 254 -38.19 11.90 -4.40
N THR A 255 -38.66 10.67 -4.21
CA THR A 255 -40.07 10.32 -4.46
C THR A 255 -40.98 11.08 -3.50
N ALA A 256 -40.65 11.04 -2.21
CA ALA A 256 -41.40 11.74 -1.18
C ALA A 256 -41.37 13.27 -1.37
N PHE A 257 -40.25 13.84 -1.82
CA PHE A 257 -40.13 15.26 -2.12
C PHE A 257 -41.04 15.69 -3.27
N LYS A 258 -41.18 14.84 -4.30
CA LYS A 258 -42.09 15.13 -5.42
C LYS A 258 -43.56 15.09 -4.99
N GLU A 259 -43.95 14.10 -4.19
CA GLU A 259 -45.31 13.96 -3.67
C GLU A 259 -45.70 15.16 -2.79
N GLU A 260 -44.78 15.61 -1.94
CA GLU A 260 -45.01 16.71 -1.01
C GLU A 260 -44.64 18.10 -1.56
N SER A 261 -44.32 18.18 -2.86
CA SER A 261 -43.94 19.41 -3.57
C SER A 261 -42.77 20.18 -2.92
N VAL A 262 -41.80 19.46 -2.35
CA VAL A 262 -40.58 20.04 -1.76
C VAL A 262 -39.64 20.53 -2.86
N ILE A 263 -39.36 21.83 -2.86
CA ILE A 263 -38.53 22.47 -3.89
C ILE A 263 -37.04 22.21 -3.61
N ARG A 264 -36.36 21.65 -4.62
CA ARG A 264 -34.90 21.55 -4.64
C ARG A 264 -34.28 22.88 -5.04
N PRO A 265 -33.11 23.25 -4.50
CA PRO A 265 -32.39 24.43 -4.97
C PRO A 265 -31.86 24.14 -6.38
N TYR A 266 -32.58 24.62 -7.39
CA TYR A 266 -32.17 24.51 -8.78
C TYR A 266 -31.40 25.77 -9.16
N LYS A 267 -30.19 25.61 -9.69
CA LYS A 267 -29.56 26.69 -10.45
C LYS A 267 -30.36 26.85 -11.73
N ALA A 268 -31.14 27.92 -11.86
CA ALA A 268 -31.59 28.34 -13.17
C ALA A 268 -30.33 28.56 -14.00
N ILE A 269 -29.99 27.62 -14.89
CA ILE A 269 -28.98 27.85 -15.90
C ILE A 269 -29.57 28.96 -16.77
N ARG A 270 -29.28 30.21 -16.43
CA ARG A 270 -29.41 31.31 -17.37
C ARG A 270 -28.39 30.99 -18.45
N SER A 271 -28.87 30.39 -19.54
CA SER A 271 -28.16 30.43 -20.81
C SER A 271 -27.90 31.92 -21.12
N LEU A 272 -26.67 32.35 -20.92
CA LEU A 272 -26.14 33.54 -21.58
C LEU A 272 -25.77 33.15 -23.02
#